data_AF-A0A379WDP0-F1
#
_entry.id   AF-A0A379WDP0-F1
#
_cell.length_a   1.000
_cell.length_b   1.000
_cell.length_c   1.000
_cell.angle_alpha   90.00
_cell.angle_beta   90.00
_cell.angle_gamma   90.00
#
_symmetry.space_group_name_H-M   'P 1'
#
loop_
_entity.id
_entity.type
_entity.pdbx_description
1 polymer ?
#
loop_
_entity_poly.entity_id
_entity_poly.type
_entity_poly.pdbx_seq_one_letter_code
_entity_poly.pdbx_strand_id
1 'polypeptide(L)'
;MMLVGLGMVLGNLLSGKLSGRYTPLRIAVVTDLVIVLSLMALFFFSGYKTASLTFAFICCAGLFALSAPLQILLLQNAKGGELLGAAGGQIAFNLGSAIGAWCGGLMLTLGFAYHYVALPPPCSRFPPCRRCWYTDV
;
A
#
# COMPACT_ATOMS: atom_id res chain seq x y z
N MET A 1 -6.10 -14.68 -5.39
CA MET A 1 -6.96 -13.49 -5.55
C MET A 1 -8.05 -13.41 -4.48
N MET A 2 -8.85 -14.46 -4.26
CA MET A 2 -9.84 -14.49 -3.16
C MET A 2 -9.25 -14.23 -1.77
N LEU A 3 -8.10 -14.84 -1.42
CA LEU A 3 -7.45 -14.59 -0.13
C LEU A 3 -7.17 -13.10 0.09
N VAL A 4 -6.53 -12.46 -0.88
CA VAL A 4 -6.16 -11.03 -0.81
C VAL A 4 -7.39 -10.14 -0.65
N GLY A 5 -8.47 -10.43 -1.37
CA GLY A 5 -9.74 -9.71 -1.21
C GLY A 5 -10.33 -9.86 0.21
N LEU A 6 -10.25 -11.07 0.77
CA LEU A 6 -10.67 -11.33 2.16
C LEU A 6 -9.81 -10.56 3.16
N GLY A 7 -8.51 -10.37 2.86
CA GLY A 7 -7.60 -9.55 3.65
C GLY A 7 -8.01 -8.07 3.68
N MET A 8 -8.45 -7.51 2.55
CA MET A 8 -8.95 -6.12 2.51
C MET A 8 -10.21 -5.95 3.36
N VAL A 9 -11.16 -6.90 3.27
CA VAL A 9 -12.40 -6.86 4.04
C VAL A 9 -12.10 -6.92 5.55
N LEU A 10 -11.25 -7.85 5.97
CA LEU A 10 -10.85 -7.98 7.37
C LEU A 10 -10.07 -6.75 7.85
N GLY A 11 -9.18 -6.20 7.03
CA GLY A 11 -8.44 -4.98 7.33
C GLY A 11 -9.36 -3.78 7.57
N ASN A 12 -10.34 -3.56 6.68
CA ASN A 12 -11.35 -2.51 6.84
C ASN A 12 -12.23 -2.71 8.08
N LEU A 13 -12.59 -3.96 8.40
CA LEU A 13 -13.39 -4.26 9.59
C LEU A 13 -12.59 -3.99 10.89
N LEU A 14 -11.31 -4.37 10.89
CA LEU A 14 -10.41 -4.12 12.02
C LEU A 14 -10.21 -2.63 12.25
N SER A 15 -10.02 -1.84 11.18
CA SER A 15 -9.76 -0.40 11.29
C SER A 15 -10.94 0.39 11.80
N GLY A 16 -12.15 0.06 11.37
CA GLY A 16 -13.38 0.64 11.94
C GLY A 16 -13.50 0.38 13.45
N LYS A 17 -13.16 -0.83 13.91
CA LYS A 17 -13.15 -1.16 15.34
C LYS A 17 -12.01 -0.47 16.12
N LEU A 18 -10.81 -0.44 15.56
CA LEU A 18 -9.64 0.17 16.19
C LEU A 18 -9.81 1.69 16.33
N SER A 19 -10.39 2.33 15.31
CA SER A 19 -10.62 3.78 15.30
C SER A 19 -11.55 4.28 16.41
N GLY A 20 -12.44 3.43 16.93
CA GLY A 20 -13.33 3.79 18.04
C GLY A 20 -12.68 3.67 19.43
N ARG A 21 -11.52 3.02 19.55
CA ARG A 21 -10.97 2.60 20.86
C ARG A 21 -9.56 3.10 21.15
N TYR A 22 -8.77 3.43 20.14
CA TYR A 22 -7.36 3.81 20.31
C TYR A 22 -7.02 5.09 19.56
N THR A 23 -5.97 5.78 20.01
CA THR A 23 -5.45 6.97 19.34
C THR A 23 -5.04 6.61 17.90
N PRO A 24 -5.57 7.32 16.89
CA PRO A 24 -5.36 6.96 15.48
C PRO A 24 -3.88 6.96 15.07
N LEU A 25 -3.05 7.78 15.74
CA LEU A 25 -1.62 7.85 15.53
C LEU A 25 -0.88 6.55 15.90
N ARG A 26 -1.25 5.89 17.02
CA ARG A 26 -0.62 4.62 17.42
C ARG A 26 -0.99 3.49 16.47
N ILE A 27 -2.25 3.45 16.02
CA ILE A 27 -2.73 2.44 15.09
C ILE A 27 -1.93 2.54 13.78
N ALA A 28 -1.83 3.75 13.22
CA ALA A 28 -1.11 4.00 11.98
C ALA A 28 0.35 3.52 12.06
N VAL A 29 1.08 3.88 13.12
CA VAL A 29 2.49 3.47 13.29
C VAL A 29 2.63 1.95 13.42
N VAL A 30 1.75 1.28 14.18
CA VAL A 30 1.83 -0.18 14.35
C VAL A 30 1.50 -0.89 13.04
N THR A 31 0.45 -0.48 12.33
CA THR A 31 0.10 -1.10 11.04
C THR A 31 1.14 -0.82 9.96
N ASP A 32 1.74 0.37 9.95
CA ASP A 32 2.81 0.72 9.02
C ASP A 32 4.07 -0.13 9.26
N LEU A 33 4.46 -0.32 10.53
CA LEU A 33 5.55 -1.25 10.88
C LEU A 33 5.26 -2.69 10.43
N VAL A 34 4.02 -3.16 10.59
CA VAL A 34 3.61 -4.50 10.12
C VAL A 34 3.70 -4.60 8.59
N ILE A 35 3.33 -3.56 7.86
CA ILE A 35 3.45 -3.50 6.39
C ILE A 35 4.92 -3.58 5.98
N VAL A 36 5.78 -2.73 6.54
CA VAL A 36 7.22 -2.71 6.23
C VAL A 36 7.88 -4.05 6.52
N LEU A 37 7.58 -4.67 7.67
CA LEU A 37 8.08 -6.00 8.02
C LEU A 37 7.57 -7.08 7.05
N SER A 38 6.31 -6.99 6.61
CA SER A 38 5.73 -7.92 5.65
C SER A 38 6.38 -7.80 4.26
N LEU A 39 6.69 -6.58 3.81
CA LEU A 39 7.43 -6.36 2.57
C LEU A 39 8.86 -6.91 2.64
N MET A 40 9.54 -6.70 3.77
CA MET A 40 10.89 -7.25 4.00
C MET A 40 10.87 -8.78 4.00
N ALA A 41 9.85 -9.38 4.62
CA ALA A 41 9.66 -10.84 4.66
C ALA A 41 9.30 -11.40 3.28
N LEU A 42 8.51 -10.69 2.47
CA LEU A 42 8.21 -11.06 1.08
C LEU A 42 9.48 -11.19 0.23
N PHE A 43 10.43 -10.27 0.41
CA PHE A 43 11.71 -10.32 -0.31
C PHE A 43 12.52 -11.58 0.05
N PHE A 44 12.58 -11.93 1.34
CA PHE A 44 13.32 -13.11 1.80
C PHE A 44 12.64 -14.44 1.48
N PHE A 45 11.31 -14.52 1.58
CA PHE A 45 10.54 -15.77 1.46
C PHE A 45 9.99 -16.05 0.06
N SER A 46 10.41 -15.29 -0.94
CA SER A 46 9.79 -15.39 -2.27
C SER A 46 10.06 -16.71 -3.02
N GLY A 47 10.90 -17.60 -2.48
CA GLY A 47 11.08 -18.96 -2.99
C GLY A 47 9.88 -19.89 -2.74
N TYR A 48 8.99 -19.58 -1.78
CA TYR A 48 7.86 -20.43 -1.41
C TYR A 48 6.52 -19.76 -1.74
N LYS A 49 5.78 -20.30 -2.72
CA LYS A 49 4.47 -19.77 -3.18
C LYS A 49 3.45 -19.57 -2.06
N THR A 50 3.46 -20.44 -1.04
CA THR A 50 2.50 -20.37 0.07
C THR A 50 2.83 -19.24 1.04
N ALA A 51 4.11 -19.00 1.30
CA ALA A 51 4.57 -17.94 2.20
C ALA A 51 4.38 -16.56 1.57
N SER A 52 4.63 -16.41 0.26
CA SER A 52 4.37 -15.14 -0.42
C SER A 52 2.88 -14.78 -0.42
N LEU A 53 1.99 -15.78 -0.53
CA LEU A 53 0.54 -15.55 -0.47
C LEU A 53 0.08 -15.05 0.90
N THR A 54 0.62 -15.61 1.99
CA THR A 54 0.27 -15.20 3.36
C THR A 54 0.78 -13.81 3.69
N PHE A 55 2.02 -13.47 3.28
CA PHE A 55 2.53 -12.11 3.49
C PHE A 55 1.81 -11.08 2.60
N ALA A 56 1.44 -11.42 1.37
CA ALA A 56 0.61 -10.55 0.53
C ALA A 56 -0.76 -10.28 1.18
N PHE A 57 -1.37 -11.32 1.78
CA PHE A 57 -2.60 -11.18 2.55
C PHE A 57 -2.44 -10.25 3.76
N ILE A 58 -1.40 -10.45 4.57
CA ILE A 58 -1.12 -9.62 5.76
C ILE A 58 -0.84 -8.18 5.36
N CYS A 59 -0.06 -7.97 4.30
CA CYS A 59 0.26 -6.65 3.76
C CYS A 59 -1.02 -5.93 3.31
N CYS A 60 -1.87 -6.57 2.50
CA CYS A 60 -3.13 -5.97 2.05
C CYS A 60 -4.09 -5.70 3.23
N ALA A 61 -4.20 -6.62 4.19
CA ALA A 61 -4.99 -6.39 5.39
C ALA A 61 -4.48 -5.19 6.19
N GLY A 62 -3.17 -5.02 6.31
CA GLY A 62 -2.53 -3.88 6.97
C GLY A 62 -2.80 -2.55 6.25
N LEU A 63 -2.65 -2.51 4.93
CA LEU A 63 -2.89 -1.30 4.12
C LEU A 63 -4.34 -0.80 4.26
N PHE A 64 -5.31 -1.70 4.16
CA PHE A 64 -6.72 -1.35 4.34
C PHE A 64 -7.06 -1.05 5.80
N ALA A 65 -6.34 -1.65 6.75
CA ALA A 65 -6.49 -1.30 8.15
C ALA A 65 -5.99 0.13 8.47
N LEU A 66 -4.99 0.63 7.74
CA LEU A 66 -4.43 1.98 7.93
C LEU A 66 -5.30 3.08 7.30
N SER A 67 -6.11 2.75 6.28
CA SER A 67 -6.90 3.73 5.50
C SER A 67 -7.88 4.55 6.36
N ALA A 68 -8.68 3.89 7.22
CA ALA A 68 -9.66 4.57 8.08
C ALA A 68 -9.03 5.52 9.12
N PRO A 69 -8.02 5.11 9.93
CA PRO A 69 -7.39 6.01 10.90
C PRO A 69 -6.64 7.16 10.22
N LEU A 70 -6.05 6.96 9.04
CA LEU A 70 -5.42 8.03 8.27
C LEU A 70 -6.45 9.11 7.86
N GLN A 71 -7.62 8.69 7.37
CA GLN A 71 -8.68 9.62 6.98
C GLN A 71 -9.19 10.43 8.18
N ILE A 72 -9.26 9.82 9.36
CA ILE A 72 -9.66 10.51 10.60
C ILE A 72 -8.60 11.49 11.08
N LEU A 73 -7.31 11.15 10.96
CA LEU A 73 -6.22 12.08 11.26
C LEU A 73 -6.27 13.32 10.34
N LEU A 74 -6.56 13.15 9.05
CA LEU A 74 -6.70 14.27 8.12
C LEU A 74 -7.87 15.18 8.52
N LEU A 75 -9.02 14.60 8.86
CA LEU A 75 -10.19 15.35 9.34
C LEU A 75 -9.87 16.14 10.62
N GLN A 76 -9.17 15.53 11.57
CA GLN A 76 -8.80 16.18 12.83
C GLN A 76 -7.81 17.34 12.65
N ASN A 77 -6.94 17.29 11.63
CA ASN A 77 -5.97 18.35 11.33
C ASN A 77 -6.55 19.46 10.43
N ALA A 78 -7.63 19.19 9.68
CA ALA A 78 -8.26 20.14 8.75
C ALA A 78 -9.59 20.72 9.30
N LYS A 79 -9.60 21.21 10.55
CA LYS A 79 -10.81 21.81 11.17
C LYS A 79 -11.34 22.98 10.33
N GLY A 80 -12.59 22.89 9.89
CA GLY A 80 -13.24 23.87 9.01
C GLY A 80 -13.10 23.59 7.51
N GLY A 81 -12.32 22.58 7.11
CA GLY A 81 -12.11 22.13 5.73
C GLY A 81 -12.13 20.62 5.59
N GLU A 82 -12.92 19.94 6.43
CA GLU A 82 -12.94 18.48 6.59
C GLU A 82 -13.20 17.73 5.27
N LEU A 83 -14.13 18.22 4.45
CA LEU A 83 -14.41 17.66 3.12
C LEU A 83 -13.21 17.76 2.17
N LEU A 84 -12.48 18.88 2.19
CA LEU A 84 -11.27 19.06 1.38
C LEU A 84 -10.13 18.16 1.88
N GLY A 85 -9.99 17.99 3.20
CA GLY A 85 -9.01 17.07 3.80
C GLY A 85 -9.29 15.60 3.44
N ALA A 86 -10.55 15.17 3.49
CA ALA A 86 -10.95 13.83 3.09
C ALA A 86 -10.75 13.58 1.59
N ALA A 87 -11.10 14.55 0.75
CA ALA A 87 -10.86 14.48 -0.70
C ALA A 87 -9.35 14.42 -1.01
N GLY A 88 -8.53 15.23 -0.34
CA GLY A 88 -7.07 15.19 -0.45
C GLY A 88 -6.48 13.82 -0.10
N GLY A 89 -7.00 13.17 0.95
CA GLY A 89 -6.62 11.80 1.30
C GLY A 89 -6.90 10.77 0.21
N GLN A 90 -8.05 10.85 -0.45
CA GLN A 90 -8.38 9.96 -1.57
C GLN A 90 -7.53 10.23 -2.82
N ILE A 91 -7.25 11.51 -3.12
CA ILE A 91 -6.36 11.89 -4.21
C ILE A 91 -4.96 11.30 -3.99
N ALA A 92 -4.42 11.44 -2.77
CA ALA A 92 -3.12 10.87 -2.41
C ALA A 92 -3.10 9.33 -2.54
N PHE A 93 -4.16 8.65 -2.12
CA PHE A 93 -4.27 7.20 -2.24
C PHE A 93 -4.28 6.71 -3.70
N ASN A 94 -5.03 7.38 -4.56
CA ASN A 94 -5.11 7.04 -5.99
C ASN A 94 -3.79 7.33 -6.70
N LEU A 95 -3.18 8.48 -6.39
CA LEU A 95 -1.85 8.85 -6.90
C LEU A 95 -0.78 7.83 -6.46
N GLY A 96 -0.80 7.39 -5.21
CA GLY A 96 0.09 6.36 -4.70
C GLY A 96 -0.07 5.02 -5.43
N SER A 97 -1.32 4.62 -5.71
CA SER A 97 -1.61 3.39 -6.46
C SER A 97 -1.11 3.46 -7.91
N ALA A 98 -1.29 4.62 -8.57
CA ALA A 98 -0.78 4.85 -9.91
C ALA A 98 0.75 4.84 -9.98
N ILE A 99 1.42 5.53 -9.04
CA ILE A 99 2.89 5.55 -8.95
C ILE A 99 3.44 4.15 -8.63
N GLY A 100 2.77 3.41 -7.74
CA GLY A 100 3.15 2.04 -7.38
C GLY A 100 3.06 1.07 -8.57
N ALA A 101 1.95 1.11 -9.33
CA ALA A 101 1.79 0.31 -10.53
C ALA A 101 2.83 0.67 -11.60
N TRP A 102 3.10 1.96 -11.79
CA TRP A 102 4.14 2.44 -12.70
C TRP A 102 5.53 1.93 -12.32
N CYS A 103 5.93 2.07 -11.05
CA CYS A 103 7.23 1.59 -10.57
C CYS A 103 7.33 0.06 -10.68
N GLY A 104 6.29 -0.68 -10.30
CA GLY A 104 6.26 -2.13 -10.42
C GLY A 104 6.38 -2.61 -11.87
N GLY A 105 5.69 -1.95 -12.80
CA GLY A 105 5.81 -2.21 -14.24
C GLY A 105 7.19 -1.86 -14.80
N LEU A 106 7.80 -0.77 -14.33
CA LEU A 106 9.16 -0.39 -14.71
C LEU A 106 10.19 -1.46 -14.32
N MET A 107 10.04 -2.08 -13.17
CA MET A 107 10.98 -3.10 -12.69
C MET A 107 10.91 -4.39 -13.52
N LEU A 108 9.72 -4.72 -14.04
CA LEU A 108 9.53 -5.83 -14.97
C LEU A 108 10.15 -5.53 -16.35
N THR A 109 9.99 -4.30 -16.86
CA THR A 109 10.54 -3.90 -18.17
C THR A 109 12.07 -3.74 -18.16
N LEU A 110 12.69 -3.48 -17.00
CA LEU A 110 14.15 -3.44 -16.81
C LEU A 110 14.80 -4.83 -16.69
N GLY A 111 14.04 -5.93 -16.80
CA GLY A 111 14.56 -7.30 -16.76
C GLY A 111 14.91 -7.80 -15.36
N PHE A 112 14.46 -7.12 -14.30
CA PHE A 112 14.66 -7.61 -12.93
C PHE A 112 13.67 -8.74 -12.60
N ALA A 113 14.12 -9.74 -11.83
CA ALA A 113 13.27 -10.82 -11.36
C ALA A 113 12.13 -10.29 -10.48
N TYR A 114 10.96 -10.96 -10.48
CA TYR A 114 9.75 -10.59 -9.73
C TYR A 114 9.97 -10.28 -8.24
N HIS A 115 11.04 -10.82 -7.65
CA HIS A 115 11.47 -10.55 -6.27
C HIS A 115 11.84 -9.09 -6.02
N TYR A 116 12.39 -8.41 -7.02
CA TYR A 116 12.83 -7.01 -6.89
C TYR A 116 11.67 -6.03 -6.84
N VAL A 117 10.48 -6.39 -7.36
CA VAL A 117 9.28 -5.53 -7.37
C VAL A 117 8.85 -5.12 -5.96
N ALA A 118 9.21 -5.89 -4.92
CA ALA A 118 8.90 -5.59 -3.53
C ALA A 118 9.79 -4.47 -2.92
N LEU A 119 10.90 -4.09 -3.56
CA LEU A 119 11.77 -3.02 -3.09
C LEU A 119 11.50 -1.70 -3.85
N PRO A 120 11.65 -0.52 -3.24
CA PRO A 120 11.63 0.73 -4.00
C PRO A 120 12.77 0.75 -5.04
N PRO A 121 12.51 1.01 -6.33
CA PRO A 121 13.58 1.12 -7.31
C PRO A 121 14.47 2.32 -6.99
N PRO A 122 15.81 2.22 -7.15
CA PRO A 122 16.70 3.33 -6.93
C PRO A 122 16.35 4.49 -7.87
N CYS A 123 16.15 5.68 -7.30
CA CYS A 123 15.71 6.89 -7.99
C CYS A 123 16.57 7.26 -9.22
N SER A 124 17.83 6.80 -9.24
CA SER A 124 18.79 7.03 -10.33
C SER A 124 18.49 6.28 -11.64
N ARG A 125 17.60 5.29 -11.64
CA ARG A 125 17.23 4.50 -12.83
C ARG A 125 15.88 4.85 -13.44
N PHE A 126 15.25 5.96 -13.07
CA PHE A 126 14.01 6.45 -13.70
C PHE A 126 14.27 6.81 -15.17
N PRO A 127 13.78 6.05 -16.17
CA PRO A 127 13.81 6.51 -17.55
C PRO A 127 12.76 7.63 -17.73
N PRO A 128 12.99 8.59 -18.64
CA PRO A 128 11.99 9.60 -18.95
C PRO A 128 10.69 8.94 -19.45
N CYS A 129 9.57 9.31 -18.82
CA CYS A 129 8.20 8.77 -18.93
C CYS A 129 7.51 8.79 -20.33
N ARG A 130 8.22 8.61 -21.44
CA ARG A 130 7.59 8.66 -22.77
C ARG A 130 7.22 7.31 -23.39
N ARG A 131 7.69 6.17 -22.87
CA ARG A 131 7.50 4.86 -23.52
C ARG A 131 6.60 3.85 -22.83
N CYS A 132 6.32 3.97 -21.54
CA CYS A 132 5.55 2.93 -20.83
C CYS A 132 4.02 2.98 -21.04
N TRP A 133 3.46 4.03 -21.65
CA TRP A 133 2.02 4.13 -21.90
C TRP A 133 1.57 3.63 -23.29
N TYR A 134 2.49 3.23 -24.19
CA TYR A 134 2.18 3.02 -25.61
C TYR A 134 2.46 1.62 -26.15
N THR A 135 2.68 0.64 -25.28
CA THR A 135 2.76 -0.78 -25.66
C THR A 135 1.90 -1.57 -24.69
N ASP A 136 0.60 -1.57 -24.92
CA ASP A 136 -0.18 -2.77 -25.26
C ASP A 136 -1.68 -2.43 -25.13
N VAL A 137 -2.43 -2.92 -26.13
CA VAL A 137 -3.89 -2.84 -26.33
C VAL A 137 -4.69 -3.25 -25.10
#